data_AF-A0AAU2WSE4-F1
#
_entry.id   AF-A0AAU2WSE4-F1
#
_cell.length_a   1.000
_cell.length_b   1.000
_cell.length_c   1.000
_cell.angle_alpha   90.00
_cell.angle_beta   90.00
_cell.angle_gamma   90.00
#
_symmetry.space_group_name_H-M   'P 1'
#
loop_
_entity.id
_entity.type
_entity.pdbx_description
1 polymer ?
#
loop_
_entity_poly.entity_id
_entity_poly.type
_entity_poly.pdbx_seq_one_letter_code
_entity_poly.pdbx_strand_id
1 'polypeptide(L)'
;MPSQKTRVVSRTAEVRARIPDDARTGRVPAPPRPRMDRRTDPREATPPHADRTGPAGTDTELRALTLATNRTSTRTSATGGPALPLRDGVRVYLEGLAASAAAAYAQPVDDLAEAEVAVLRVAAAAGTGTTDEDTDRVLDIAAAVPTIVVLRVEGPCPAPEFTDNCAAILIDLGAPDQTVLDVVFGRHAPLGRLPFPLGPAEDPEFPRDFGLSY
;
A
#
# COMPACT_ATOMS: atom_id res chain seq x y z
N MET A 1 -0.15 59.20 7.43
CA MET A 1 0.73 58.53 6.46
C MET A 1 -0.10 57.56 5.62
N PRO A 2 0.22 57.42 4.33
CA PRO A 2 -0.70 56.99 3.27
C PRO A 2 -0.56 55.49 2.95
N SER A 3 -1.55 54.90 2.27
CA SER A 3 -1.31 54.10 1.06
C SER A 3 -2.64 53.67 0.43
N GLN A 4 -2.94 54.21 -0.77
CA GLN A 4 -3.01 53.49 -2.05
C GLN A 4 -4.22 52.53 -2.14
N LYS A 5 -5.10 52.62 -3.15
CA LYS A 5 -4.79 52.56 -4.58
C LYS A 5 -5.85 53.27 -5.43
N THR A 6 -5.34 53.99 -6.42
CA THR A 6 -6.07 54.47 -7.61
C THR A 6 -5.76 53.53 -8.78
N ARG A 7 -6.68 53.53 -9.76
CA ARG A 7 -6.59 53.10 -11.18
C ARG A 7 -7.03 51.67 -11.50
N VAL A 8 -7.67 51.38 -12.64
CA VAL A 8 -8.22 52.17 -13.76
C VAL A 8 -9.13 51.22 -14.54
N VAL A 9 -10.21 51.76 -15.10
CA VAL A 9 -11.13 51.08 -16.01
C VAL A 9 -10.57 51.09 -17.43
N SER A 10 -10.79 50.02 -18.20
CA SER A 10 -11.36 50.03 -19.58
C SER A 10 -10.58 49.24 -20.64
N ARG A 11 -11.39 48.63 -21.54
CA ARG A 11 -11.13 48.22 -22.95
C ARG A 11 -10.35 46.92 -23.16
N THR A 12 -10.51 46.15 -24.23
CA THR A 12 -11.45 45.94 -25.35
C THR A 12 -10.78 44.82 -26.17
N ALA A 13 -11.55 43.88 -26.73
CA ALA A 13 -11.40 43.33 -28.10
C ALA A 13 -11.77 41.85 -28.18
N GLU A 14 -12.87 41.60 -28.87
CA GLU A 14 -13.20 40.36 -29.56
C GLU A 14 -12.23 40.11 -30.71
N VAL A 15 -11.84 38.85 -30.94
CA VAL A 15 -11.31 38.40 -32.23
C VAL A 15 -11.98 37.07 -32.60
N ARG A 16 -12.99 37.15 -33.48
CA ARG A 16 -13.55 36.02 -34.25
C ARG A 16 -12.55 35.63 -35.33
N ALA A 17 -12.03 34.41 -35.30
CA ALA A 17 -11.31 33.82 -36.41
C ALA A 17 -12.28 33.08 -37.34
N ARG A 18 -12.27 33.50 -38.61
CA ARG A 18 -12.98 32.88 -39.74
C ARG A 18 -12.23 31.62 -40.19
N ILE A 19 -12.96 30.53 -40.41
CA ILE A 19 -12.48 29.32 -41.10
C ILE A 19 -12.95 29.43 -42.56
N PRO A 20 -12.07 29.36 -43.57
CA PRO A 20 -12.49 29.21 -44.96
C PRO A 20 -12.81 27.74 -45.28
N ASP A 21 -13.94 27.58 -45.93
CA ASP A 21 -14.47 26.39 -46.61
C ASP A 21 -13.86 26.37 -48.02
N ASP A 22 -13.20 25.28 -48.42
CA ASP A 22 -13.14 24.95 -49.84
C ASP A 22 -12.83 23.48 -50.17
N ALA A 23 -13.46 23.08 -51.27
CA ALA A 23 -13.09 22.03 -52.22
C ALA A 23 -13.25 20.54 -51.83
N ARG A 24 -14.42 20.02 -52.23
CA ARG A 24 -14.61 18.65 -52.73
C ARG A 24 -13.57 18.31 -53.81
N THR A 25 -12.94 17.13 -53.74
CA THR A 25 -12.87 16.09 -54.80
C THR A 25 -11.76 15.08 -54.47
N GLY A 26 -12.04 13.79 -54.66
CA GLY A 26 -11.00 12.76 -54.61
C GLY A 26 -11.44 11.49 -53.89
N ARG A 27 -12.00 10.55 -54.65
CA ARG A 27 -12.26 9.18 -54.23
C ARG A 27 -10.91 8.47 -54.03
N VAL A 28 -10.45 8.33 -52.79
CA VAL A 28 -9.24 7.57 -52.43
C VAL A 28 -9.67 6.15 -52.03
N PRO A 29 -9.08 5.09 -52.61
CA PRO A 29 -9.42 3.71 -52.26
C PRO A 29 -9.00 3.38 -50.83
N ALA A 30 -9.87 2.64 -50.12
CA ALA A 30 -9.61 2.20 -48.76
C ALA A 30 -8.31 1.38 -48.68
N PRO A 31 -7.42 1.65 -47.70
CA PRO A 31 -6.26 0.79 -47.47
C PRO A 31 -6.72 -0.61 -46.99
N PRO A 32 -5.96 -1.68 -47.31
CA PRO A 32 -6.28 -3.02 -46.83
C PRO A 32 -6.27 -3.06 -45.30
N ARG A 33 -7.29 -3.69 -44.71
CA ARG A 33 -7.39 -3.85 -43.25
C ARG A 33 -6.11 -4.52 -42.74
N PRO A 34 -5.42 -3.98 -41.72
CA PRO A 34 -4.34 -4.70 -41.08
C PRO A 34 -4.92 -5.99 -40.49
N ARG A 35 -4.19 -7.10 -40.69
CA ARG A 35 -4.49 -8.38 -40.05
C ARG A 35 -4.64 -8.11 -38.55
N MET A 36 -5.65 -8.73 -37.93
CA MET A 36 -5.81 -8.77 -36.49
C MET A 36 -4.53 -9.32 -35.87
N ASP A 37 -3.63 -8.44 -35.45
CA ASP A 37 -2.76 -8.76 -34.34
C ASP A 37 -3.69 -8.99 -33.14
N ARG A 38 -3.51 -10.14 -32.50
CA ARG A 38 -4.16 -10.47 -31.23
C ARG A 38 -4.13 -9.21 -30.37
N ARG A 39 -5.29 -8.66 -30.06
CA ARG A 39 -5.44 -7.76 -28.92
C ARG A 39 -4.86 -8.52 -27.74
N THR A 40 -3.67 -8.16 -27.30
CA THR A 40 -3.27 -8.32 -25.91
C THR A 40 -4.34 -7.59 -25.12
N ASP A 41 -5.11 -8.36 -24.38
CA ASP A 41 -6.17 -7.86 -23.51
C ASP A 41 -5.54 -6.86 -22.52
N PRO A 42 -6.06 -5.62 -22.36
CA PRO A 42 -5.51 -4.66 -21.39
C PRO A 42 -5.68 -5.10 -19.93
N ARG A 43 -6.16 -6.32 -19.67
CA ARG A 43 -6.40 -6.89 -18.35
C ARG A 43 -5.28 -7.79 -17.83
N GLU A 44 -4.23 -8.02 -18.61
CA GLU A 44 -2.97 -8.60 -18.11
C GLU A 44 -1.88 -7.52 -18.12
N ALA A 45 -2.09 -6.47 -17.33
CA ALA A 45 -0.95 -5.77 -16.78
C ALA A 45 -0.32 -6.71 -15.74
N THR A 46 0.68 -7.48 -16.16
CA THR A 46 1.58 -8.16 -15.23
C THR A 46 2.07 -7.10 -14.24
N PRO A 47 1.79 -7.20 -12.94
CA PRO A 47 2.33 -6.24 -11.98
C PRO A 47 3.86 -6.23 -12.11
N PRO A 48 4.53 -5.08 -12.00
CA PRO A 48 5.94 -4.89 -12.35
C PRO A 48 6.95 -5.62 -11.44
N HIS A 49 6.62 -6.76 -10.83
CA HIS A 49 7.44 -7.44 -9.82
C HIS A 49 7.68 -8.93 -10.09
N ALA A 50 7.25 -9.46 -11.22
CA ALA A 50 7.47 -10.86 -11.59
C ALA A 50 8.88 -11.10 -12.18
N ASP A 51 9.95 -10.94 -11.38
CA ASP A 51 11.17 -11.78 -11.51
C ASP A 51 12.18 -11.56 -10.35
N ARG A 52 11.78 -11.83 -9.10
CA ARG A 52 12.76 -11.85 -8.00
C ARG A 52 12.60 -13.11 -7.17
N THR A 53 13.20 -14.19 -7.68
CA THR A 53 13.19 -15.55 -7.15
C THR A 53 13.96 -15.67 -5.83
N GLY A 54 13.32 -15.31 -4.71
CA GLY A 54 13.59 -15.94 -3.41
C GLY A 54 12.92 -17.33 -3.35
N PRO A 55 13.20 -18.18 -2.35
CA PRO A 55 12.38 -19.36 -2.14
C PRO A 55 10.93 -18.88 -1.95
N ALA A 56 10.03 -19.28 -2.84
CA ALA A 56 8.65 -18.85 -2.78
C ALA A 56 8.06 -19.25 -1.43
N GLY A 57 7.52 -18.28 -0.68
CA GLY A 57 6.66 -18.60 0.44
C GLY A 57 5.59 -19.57 -0.04
N THR A 58 5.34 -20.64 0.72
CA THR A 58 4.32 -21.61 0.28
C THR A 58 2.95 -20.92 0.23
N ASP A 59 2.04 -21.40 -0.62
CA ASP A 59 0.66 -20.86 -0.68
C ASP A 59 0.01 -20.83 0.73
N THR A 60 0.31 -21.83 1.55
CA THR A 60 -0.09 -21.90 2.96
C THR A 60 0.45 -20.73 3.79
N GLU A 61 1.74 -20.40 3.67
CA GLU A 61 2.36 -19.29 4.39
C GLU A 61 1.81 -17.94 3.92
N LEU A 62 1.57 -17.77 2.61
CA LEU A 62 0.98 -16.54 2.07
C LEU A 62 -0.48 -16.36 2.50
N ARG A 63 -1.22 -17.46 2.70
CA ARG A 63 -2.58 -17.43 3.26
C ARG A 63 -2.62 -17.13 4.76
N ALA A 64 -1.51 -17.31 5.46
CA ALA A 64 -1.38 -16.90 6.86
C ALA A 64 -1.28 -15.38 7.03
N LEU A 65 -1.10 -14.61 5.94
CA LEU A 65 -1.00 -13.16 5.95
C LEU A 65 -2.20 -12.49 5.28
N THR A 66 -2.96 -11.75 6.07
CA THR A 66 -4.13 -10.99 5.59
C THR A 66 -3.86 -9.49 5.69
N LEU A 67 -4.02 -8.75 4.59
CA LEU A 67 -3.89 -7.30 4.62
C LEU A 67 -5.17 -6.67 5.18
N ALA A 68 -5.08 -6.09 6.38
CA ALA A 68 -6.20 -5.43 7.07
C ALA A 68 -6.38 -3.99 6.58
N THR A 69 -5.29 -3.22 6.59
CA THR A 69 -5.30 -1.81 6.16
C THR A 69 -4.07 -1.50 5.32
N ASN A 70 -4.22 -0.58 4.37
CA ASN A 70 -3.12 -0.09 3.54
C ASN A 70 -3.40 1.35 3.09
N ARG A 71 -2.96 2.31 3.89
CA ARG A 71 -3.17 3.75 3.68
C ARG A 71 -2.18 4.28 2.65
N THR A 72 -2.54 5.37 1.99
CA THR A 72 -1.63 6.03 1.04
C THR A 72 -0.41 6.58 1.78
N SER A 73 0.79 6.23 1.31
CA SER A 73 2.05 6.78 1.83
C SER A 73 3.01 7.03 0.69
N THR A 74 3.20 8.30 0.32
CA THR A 74 4.12 8.69 -0.75
C THR A 74 5.59 8.56 -0.37
N ARG A 75 5.90 8.47 0.93
CA ARG A 75 7.28 8.35 1.44
C ARG A 75 7.83 6.93 1.31
N THR A 76 6.98 5.91 1.44
CA THR A 76 7.40 4.51 1.60
C THR A 76 6.91 3.58 0.49
N SER A 77 5.86 3.97 -0.23
CA SER A 77 5.26 3.19 -1.31
C SER A 77 6.21 2.99 -2.50
N ALA A 78 6.31 1.77 -2.99
CA ALA A 78 6.98 1.47 -4.26
C ALA A 78 6.19 1.94 -5.49
N THR A 79 4.87 2.10 -5.37
CA THR A 79 3.96 2.42 -6.48
C THR A 79 3.47 3.87 -6.49
N GLY A 80 3.85 4.67 -5.48
CA GLY A 80 3.40 6.05 -5.32
C GLY A 80 1.96 6.19 -4.82
N GLY A 81 1.41 5.12 -4.23
CA GLY A 81 0.02 5.02 -3.77
C GLY A 81 -0.07 4.41 -2.36
N PRO A 82 -0.77 3.28 -2.16
CA PRO A 82 -0.80 2.57 -0.88
C PRO A 82 0.61 2.30 -0.33
N ALA A 83 0.78 2.35 0.99
CA ALA A 83 2.06 2.24 1.67
C ALA A 83 2.80 0.94 1.33
N LEU A 84 2.05 -0.15 1.22
CA LEU A 84 2.56 -1.43 0.77
C LEU A 84 2.20 -1.67 -0.72
N PRO A 85 3.10 -2.27 -1.50
CA PRO A 85 4.42 -2.77 -1.09
C PRO A 85 5.44 -1.65 -0.86
N LEU A 86 6.37 -1.88 0.07
CA LEU A 86 7.49 -0.99 0.34
C LEU A 86 8.50 -0.99 -0.81
N ARG A 87 9.15 0.16 -1.02
CA ARG A 87 10.31 0.24 -1.91
C ARG A 87 11.53 -0.48 -1.31
N ASP A 88 12.34 -1.10 -2.17
CA ASP A 88 13.60 -1.74 -1.76
C ASP A 88 14.62 -0.72 -1.23
N GLY A 89 15.50 -1.17 -0.33
CA GLY A 89 16.64 -0.39 0.17
C GLY A 89 16.29 0.71 1.18
N VAL A 90 15.04 0.79 1.66
CA VAL A 90 14.65 1.71 2.73
C VAL A 90 15.42 1.45 4.02
N ARG A 91 15.66 2.50 4.81
CA ARG A 91 16.08 2.31 6.20
C ARG A 91 14.87 1.90 7.03
N VAL A 92 14.93 0.70 7.61
CA VAL A 92 13.80 0.10 8.33
C VAL A 92 14.15 -0.15 9.78
N TYR A 93 13.31 0.35 10.68
CA TYR A 93 13.34 -0.05 12.09
C TYR A 93 12.48 -1.30 12.27
N LEU A 94 12.99 -2.30 12.99
CA LEU A 94 12.35 -3.61 13.11
C LEU A 94 12.17 -4.00 14.58
N GLU A 95 10.97 -4.46 14.91
CA GLU A 95 10.69 -5.14 16.18
C GLU A 95 9.96 -6.45 15.93
N GLY A 96 10.37 -7.52 16.61
CA GLY A 96 9.72 -8.84 16.49
C GLY A 96 9.95 -9.55 15.14
N LEU A 97 10.89 -9.05 14.33
CA LEU A 97 11.36 -9.62 13.07
C LEU A 97 12.90 -9.67 13.03
N ALA A 98 13.46 -10.72 12.45
CA ALA A 98 14.90 -10.86 12.32
C ALA A 98 15.51 -9.85 11.32
N ALA A 99 16.44 -9.01 11.78
CA ALA A 99 17.17 -8.07 10.92
C ALA A 99 17.92 -8.78 9.77
N SER A 100 18.42 -10.00 10.00
CA SER A 100 19.07 -10.82 8.97
C SER A 100 18.14 -11.20 7.81
N ALA A 101 16.85 -11.42 8.08
CA ALA A 101 15.85 -11.69 7.05
C ALA A 101 15.55 -10.41 6.24
N ALA A 102 15.49 -9.26 6.92
CA ALA A 102 15.21 -7.96 6.29
C ALA A 102 16.36 -7.43 5.42
N ALA A 103 17.60 -7.81 5.69
CA ALA A 103 18.79 -7.35 4.97
C ALA A 103 18.76 -7.66 3.46
N ALA A 104 17.94 -8.63 3.01
CA ALA A 104 17.75 -8.93 1.59
C ALA A 104 16.85 -7.91 0.86
N TYR A 105 16.13 -7.06 1.60
CA TYR A 105 15.10 -6.16 1.08
C TYR A 105 15.39 -4.69 1.40
N ALA A 106 15.95 -4.43 2.58
CA ALA A 106 16.08 -3.11 3.19
C ALA A 106 17.38 -2.99 4.00
N GLN A 107 17.62 -1.80 4.56
CA GLN A 107 18.72 -1.52 5.48
C GLN A 107 18.16 -1.46 6.91
N PRO A 108 18.31 -2.53 7.73
CA PRO A 108 17.91 -2.47 9.12
C PRO A 108 18.70 -1.40 9.87
N VAL A 109 18.01 -0.60 10.68
CA VAL A 109 18.60 0.40 11.57
C VAL A 109 18.16 0.15 13.01
N ASP A 110 19.04 0.41 13.96
CA ASP A 110 18.78 0.22 15.40
C ASP A 110 18.13 1.45 16.06
N ASP A 111 18.24 2.63 15.43
CA ASP A 111 17.64 3.88 15.91
C ASP A 111 16.42 4.25 15.04
N LEU A 112 15.30 4.49 15.72
CA LEU A 112 14.05 4.93 15.08
C LEU A 112 14.21 6.27 14.36
N ALA A 113 15.08 7.16 14.86
CA ALA A 113 15.32 8.47 14.26
C ALA A 113 15.98 8.40 12.87
N GLU A 114 16.68 7.30 12.57
CA GLU A 114 17.33 7.07 11.27
C GLU A 114 16.41 6.35 10.27
N ALA A 115 15.31 5.77 10.77
CA ALA A 115 14.39 4.96 9.99
C ALA A 115 13.49 5.81 9.09
N GLU A 116 13.20 5.29 7.90
CA GLU A 116 12.20 5.87 7.00
C GLU A 116 10.81 5.24 7.20
N VAL A 117 10.79 4.04 7.79
CA VAL A 117 9.61 3.23 8.07
C VAL A 117 9.92 2.29 9.23
N ALA A 118 8.92 2.00 10.07
CA ALA A 118 9.00 0.96 11.09
C ALA A 118 8.15 -0.25 10.67
N VAL A 119 8.65 -1.47 10.90
CA VAL A 119 7.87 -2.71 10.78
C VAL A 119 7.91 -3.43 12.12
N LEU A 120 6.75 -3.50 12.78
CA LEU A 120 6.61 -4.03 14.13
C LEU A 120 5.77 -5.28 14.09
N ARG A 121 6.28 -6.40 14.63
CA ARG A 121 5.45 -7.57 14.90
C ARG A 121 4.96 -7.53 16.35
N VAL A 122 3.64 -7.47 16.51
CA VAL A 122 2.97 -7.33 17.80
C VAL A 122 2.01 -8.50 17.99
N ALA A 123 1.92 -9.05 19.19
CA ALA A 123 0.99 -10.12 19.50
C ALA A 123 -0.34 -9.56 20.03
N ALA A 124 -1.44 -10.18 19.63
CA ALA A 124 -2.77 -9.94 20.17
C ALA A 124 -3.37 -11.27 20.63
N ALA A 125 -3.66 -11.35 21.92
CA ALA A 125 -4.23 -12.54 22.53
C ALA A 125 -5.72 -12.66 22.19
N ALA A 126 -6.20 -13.89 21.99
CA ALA A 126 -7.62 -14.13 21.74
C ALA A 126 -8.48 -13.58 22.90
N GLY A 127 -9.58 -12.91 22.57
CA GLY A 127 -10.50 -12.30 23.51
C GLY A 127 -10.07 -10.95 24.07
N THR A 128 -8.78 -10.71 24.30
CA THR A 128 -8.29 -9.46 24.92
C THR A 128 -7.62 -8.50 23.93
N GLY A 129 -7.03 -9.00 22.85
CA GLY A 129 -6.34 -8.16 21.86
C GLY A 129 -4.92 -7.81 22.30
N THR A 130 -4.46 -6.63 21.88
CA THR A 130 -3.15 -6.07 22.26
C THR A 130 -3.16 -5.60 23.72
N THR A 131 -1.99 -5.58 24.34
CA THR A 131 -1.85 -4.96 25.66
C THR A 131 -1.83 -3.43 25.55
N ASP A 132 -2.13 -2.73 26.64
CA ASP A 132 -2.02 -1.26 26.69
C ASP A 132 -0.56 -0.83 26.39
N GLU A 133 0.42 -1.55 26.93
CA GLU A 133 1.86 -1.28 26.69
C GLU A 133 2.24 -1.44 25.21
N ASP A 134 1.76 -2.50 24.55
CA ASP A 134 1.98 -2.69 23.11
C ASP A 134 1.29 -1.58 22.29
N THR A 135 0.09 -1.19 22.70
CA THR A 135 -0.73 -0.19 22.03
C THR A 135 -0.05 1.18 22.10
N ASP A 136 0.33 1.62 23.30
CA ASP A 136 1.03 2.87 23.53
C ASP A 136 2.37 2.91 22.76
N ARG A 137 3.14 1.82 22.81
CA ARG A 137 4.40 1.71 22.08
C ARG A 137 4.22 1.86 20.57
N VAL A 138 3.22 1.19 19.98
CA VAL A 138 2.94 1.30 18.54
C VAL A 138 2.53 2.72 18.19
N LEU A 139 1.70 3.36 19.02
CA LEU A 139 1.26 4.74 18.80
C LEU A 139 2.43 5.74 18.84
N ASP A 140 3.35 5.58 19.80
CA ASP A 140 4.55 6.41 19.91
C ASP A 140 5.45 6.28 18.66
N ILE A 141 5.65 5.05 18.17
CA ILE A 141 6.44 4.80 16.97
C ILE A 141 5.73 5.36 15.72
N ALA A 142 4.42 5.15 15.61
CA ALA A 142 3.60 5.64 14.50
C ALA A 142 3.53 7.17 14.44
N ALA A 143 3.71 7.86 15.57
CA ALA A 143 3.82 9.31 15.61
C ALA A 143 5.16 9.83 15.04
N ALA A 144 6.23 9.02 15.10
CA ALA A 144 7.55 9.39 14.61
C ALA A 144 7.75 9.07 13.12
N VAL A 145 7.38 7.84 12.71
CA VAL A 145 7.61 7.34 11.35
C VAL A 145 6.41 6.54 10.81
N PRO A 146 6.22 6.47 9.48
CA PRO A 146 5.23 5.56 8.90
C PRO A 146 5.45 4.14 9.42
N THR A 147 4.41 3.55 10.00
CA THR A 147 4.52 2.27 10.71
C THR A 147 3.64 1.21 10.05
N ILE A 148 4.23 0.03 9.83
CA ILE A 148 3.56 -1.16 9.36
C ILE A 148 3.51 -2.14 10.53
N VAL A 149 2.31 -2.52 10.95
CA VAL A 149 2.14 -3.50 12.03
C VAL A 149 1.83 -4.86 11.43
N VAL A 150 2.57 -5.86 11.87
CA VAL A 150 2.33 -7.27 11.65
C VAL A 150 1.69 -7.82 12.92
N LEU A 151 0.36 -7.77 12.99
CA LEU A 151 -0.41 -8.16 14.15
C LEU A 151 -0.60 -9.67 14.15
N ARG A 152 0.12 -10.38 15.01
CA ARG A 152 -0.06 -11.80 15.24
C ARG A 152 -1.31 -12.04 16.08
N VAL A 153 -2.27 -12.79 15.55
CA VAL A 153 -3.52 -13.10 16.23
C VAL A 153 -3.70 -14.61 16.34
N GLU A 154 -4.23 -15.06 17.48
CA GLU A 154 -4.50 -16.48 17.75
C GLU A 154 -6.01 -16.81 17.71
N GLY A 155 -6.87 -15.80 17.58
CA GLY A 155 -8.32 -15.96 17.60
C GLY A 155 -9.05 -14.62 17.51
N PRO A 156 -10.40 -14.63 17.61
CA PRO A 156 -11.20 -13.41 17.66
C PRO A 156 -10.75 -12.53 18.83
N CYS A 157 -10.51 -11.24 18.57
CA CYS A 157 -10.14 -10.26 19.58
C CYS A 157 -10.68 -8.87 19.20
N PRO A 158 -10.61 -7.88 20.11
CA PRO A 158 -10.88 -6.49 19.76
C PRO A 158 -10.03 -6.02 18.58
N ALA A 159 -10.54 -5.04 17.84
CA ALA A 159 -9.77 -4.39 16.79
C ALA A 159 -8.65 -3.53 17.41
N PRO A 160 -7.47 -3.46 16.78
CA PRO A 160 -6.35 -2.71 17.32
C PRO A 160 -6.63 -1.20 17.31
N GLU A 161 -6.38 -0.53 18.43
CA GLU A 161 -6.69 0.90 18.60
C GLU A 161 -5.84 1.82 17.71
N PHE A 162 -4.66 1.34 17.29
CA PHE A 162 -3.74 2.06 16.41
C PHE A 162 -4.03 1.88 14.91
N THR A 163 -5.19 1.32 14.54
CA THR A 163 -5.58 1.12 13.13
C THR A 163 -5.49 2.42 12.32
N ASP A 164 -5.81 3.55 12.97
CA ASP A 164 -5.80 4.87 12.34
C ASP A 164 -4.44 5.53 12.18
N ASN A 165 -3.46 5.07 12.94
CA ASN A 165 -2.13 5.67 13.01
C ASN A 165 -1.13 4.92 12.12
N CYS A 166 -1.44 3.68 11.76
CA CYS A 166 -0.54 2.84 10.98
C CYS A 166 -0.72 3.05 9.47
N ALA A 167 0.41 3.04 8.74
CA ALA A 167 0.42 3.11 7.29
C ALA A 167 -0.16 1.83 6.67
N ALA A 168 0.09 0.67 7.28
CA ALA A 168 -0.56 -0.58 6.92
C ALA A 168 -0.59 -1.54 8.12
N ILE A 169 -1.55 -2.46 8.10
CA ILE A 169 -1.65 -3.55 9.08
C ILE A 169 -1.79 -4.87 8.33
N LEU A 170 -0.90 -5.81 8.62
CA LEU A 170 -0.98 -7.22 8.21
C LEU A 170 -1.39 -8.04 9.42
N ILE A 171 -2.43 -8.86 9.28
CA ILE A 171 -2.78 -9.87 10.26
C ILE A 171 -1.97 -11.14 9.96
N ASP A 172 -1.22 -11.59 10.96
CA ASP A 172 -0.33 -12.75 10.91
C ASP A 172 -0.94 -13.93 11.70
N LEU A 173 -1.15 -15.05 11.01
CA LEU A 173 -1.64 -16.32 11.58
C LEU A 173 -0.52 -17.36 11.76
N GLY A 174 0.74 -16.93 11.79
CA GLY A 174 1.91 -17.79 12.02
C GLY A 174 2.87 -17.90 10.83
N ALA A 175 2.94 -16.88 9.98
CA ALA A 175 3.91 -16.81 8.89
C ALA A 175 5.34 -16.57 9.41
N PRO A 176 6.35 -17.20 8.80
CA PRO A 176 7.74 -16.93 9.14
C PRO A 176 8.15 -15.53 8.69
N ASP A 177 9.21 -15.00 9.29
CA ASP A 177 9.71 -13.63 9.04
C ASP A 177 9.97 -13.38 7.56
N GLN A 178 10.52 -14.37 6.85
CA GLN A 178 10.80 -14.27 5.43
C GLN A 178 9.51 -14.00 4.62
N THR A 179 8.45 -14.75 4.88
CA THR A 179 7.16 -14.60 4.18
C THR A 179 6.52 -13.24 4.50
N VAL A 180 6.60 -12.79 5.75
CA VAL A 180 6.14 -11.46 6.14
C VAL A 180 6.86 -10.39 5.31
N LEU A 181 8.18 -10.47 5.23
CA LEU A 181 9.00 -9.51 4.48
C LEU A 181 8.74 -9.61 2.97
N ASP A 182 8.57 -10.81 2.42
CA ASP A 182 8.19 -11.00 1.02
C ASP A 182 6.88 -10.28 0.67
N VAL A 183 5.90 -10.30 1.56
CA VAL A 183 4.61 -9.60 1.36
C VAL A 183 4.77 -8.09 1.56
N VAL A 184 5.50 -7.65 2.59
CA VAL A 184 5.74 -6.23 2.87
C VAL A 184 6.50 -5.55 1.71
N PHE A 185 7.47 -6.24 1.10
CA PHE A 185 8.27 -5.73 -0.02
C PHE A 185 7.73 -6.17 -1.40
N GLY A 186 6.54 -6.78 -1.45
CA GLY A 186 5.84 -7.09 -2.69
C GLY A 186 6.51 -8.13 -3.60
N ARG A 187 7.31 -9.04 -3.04
CA ARG A 187 7.74 -10.27 -3.74
C ARG A 187 6.58 -11.22 -3.95
N HIS A 188 5.64 -11.23 -3.00
CA HIS A 188 4.37 -11.93 -3.09
C HIS A 188 3.22 -11.01 -2.66
N ALA A 189 2.04 -11.24 -3.21
CA ALA A 189 0.82 -10.57 -2.76
C ALA A 189 0.27 -11.28 -1.51
N PRO A 190 -0.38 -10.56 -0.57
CA PRO A 190 -1.09 -11.19 0.53
C PRO A 190 -2.29 -11.98 -0.03
N LEU A 191 -2.38 -13.26 0.31
CA LEU A 191 -3.46 -14.15 -0.14
C LEU A 191 -4.42 -14.53 1.00
N GLY A 192 -4.12 -14.11 2.22
CA GLY A 192 -4.90 -14.45 3.40
C GLY A 192 -6.29 -13.84 3.41
N ARG A 193 -7.16 -14.55 4.14
CA ARG A 193 -8.51 -14.16 4.47
C ARG A 193 -8.73 -14.47 5.95
N LEU A 194 -9.32 -13.54 6.67
CA LEU A 194 -9.53 -13.70 8.11
C LEU A 194 -10.46 -14.90 8.41
N PRO A 195 -10.01 -15.90 9.18
CA PRO A 195 -10.87 -17.05 9.52
C PRO A 195 -11.92 -16.73 10.59
N PHE A 196 -11.77 -15.59 11.28
CA PHE A 196 -12.65 -15.06 12.31
C PHE A 196 -12.69 -13.51 12.24
N PRO A 197 -13.74 -12.87 12.77
CA PRO A 197 -13.80 -11.41 12.82
C PRO A 197 -12.88 -10.83 13.89
N LEU A 198 -12.46 -9.58 13.70
CA LEU A 198 -11.82 -8.73 14.71
C LEU A 198 -12.71 -7.52 14.98
N GLY A 199 -12.84 -7.15 16.26
CA GLY A 199 -13.78 -6.13 16.73
C GLY A 199 -15.02 -6.72 17.40
N PRO A 200 -16.05 -5.90 17.66
CA PRO A 200 -17.24 -6.34 18.36
C PRO A 200 -18.04 -7.36 17.53
N ALA A 201 -18.77 -8.25 18.21
CA ALA A 201 -19.44 -9.38 17.55
C ALA A 201 -20.55 -8.96 16.56
N GLU A 202 -21.22 -7.83 16.80
CA GLU A 202 -22.34 -7.37 15.97
C GLU A 202 -21.89 -6.62 14.72
N ASP A 203 -20.83 -5.83 14.83
CA ASP A 203 -20.32 -4.98 13.75
C ASP A 203 -18.78 -4.97 13.77
N PRO A 204 -18.14 -6.08 13.37
CA PRO A 204 -16.70 -6.18 13.43
C PRO A 204 -16.04 -5.27 12.40
N GLU A 205 -15.02 -4.52 12.83
CA GLU A 205 -14.23 -3.67 11.95
C GLU A 205 -13.57 -4.48 10.84
N PHE A 206 -13.11 -5.69 11.16
CA PHE A 206 -12.61 -6.65 10.19
C PHE A 206 -13.46 -7.92 10.25
N PRO A 207 -14.45 -8.09 9.35
CA PRO A 207 -15.31 -9.27 9.36
C PRO A 207 -14.54 -10.54 8.96
N ARG A 208 -15.18 -11.69 9.19
CA ARG A 208 -14.70 -12.97 8.63
C ARG A 208 -14.58 -12.87 7.11
N ASP A 209 -13.60 -13.57 6.56
CA ASP A 209 -13.24 -13.57 5.14
C ASP A 209 -12.77 -12.20 4.61
N PHE A 210 -12.51 -11.23 5.50
CA PHE A 210 -11.89 -9.97 5.12
C PHE A 210 -10.44 -10.19 4.67
N GLY A 211 -10.00 -9.39 3.71
CA GLY A 211 -8.60 -9.31 3.30
C GLY A 211 -8.43 -8.48 2.05
N LEU A 212 -7.62 -7.42 2.13
CA LEU A 212 -7.25 -6.61 0.99
C LEU A 212 -6.18 -7.34 0.14
N SER A 213 -6.02 -6.89 -1.10
CA SER A 213 -4.84 -7.18 -1.92
C SER A 213 -4.21 -5.88 -2.39
N TYR A 214 -3.00 -5.97 -2.95
CA TYR A 214 -2.45 -4.90 -3.78
C TYR A 214 -3.16 -4.82 -5.12
#